data_AF-A0A346Y2M5-F1
#
_entry.id   AF-A0A346Y2M5-F1
#
_cell.length_a   1.000
_cell.length_b   1.000
_cell.length_c   1.000
_cell.angle_alpha   90.00
_cell.angle_beta   90.00
_cell.angle_gamma   90.00
#
_symmetry.space_group_name_H-M   'P 1'
#
loop_
_entity.id
_entity.type
_entity.pdbx_description
1 polymer ?
#
loop_
_entity_poly.entity_id
_entity_poly.type
_entity_poly.pdbx_seq_one_letter_code
_entity_poly.pdbx_strand_id
1 'polypeptide(L)'
;MMLMHLDGDRTAATVRDAMTTAITGLPEHLRRSITWDQGIEMAEHVQFTIDTDVPVYFCDPHSPWQRGSNENTNGLLRQYMPKGTDLSVHTPADLNDFAESLNTRPRQTLGWKTPAAQLAQLVAPTG
;
A
#
# COMPACT_ATOMS: atom_id res chain seq x y z
N MET A 1 0.67 2.29 6.10
CA MET A 1 1.04 2.07 4.68
C MET A 1 2.24 1.16 4.61
N MET A 2 2.42 0.49 3.48
CA MET A 2 3.59 -0.35 3.17
C MET A 2 4.12 0.09 1.81
N LEU A 3 5.44 0.08 1.63
CA LEU A 3 6.10 0.34 0.35
C LEU A 3 6.81 -0.94 -0.06
N MET A 4 6.59 -1.39 -1.29
CA MET A 4 7.21 -2.59 -1.82
C MET A 4 8.29 -2.18 -2.81
N HIS A 5 9.50 -2.71 -2.61
CA HIS A 5 10.56 -2.61 -3.59
C HIS A 5 10.31 -3.64 -4.70
N LEU A 6 10.37 -3.20 -5.96
CA LEU A 6 10.25 -4.09 -7.12
C LEU A 6 11.61 -4.12 -7.81
N ASP A 7 12.28 -5.26 -7.78
CA ASP A 7 13.58 -5.44 -8.41
C ASP A 7 13.42 -5.60 -9.93
N GLY A 8 13.91 -4.62 -10.70
CA GLY A 8 13.97 -4.71 -12.16
C GLY A 8 12.74 -4.18 -12.88
N ASP A 9 11.65 -4.95 -12.92
CA ASP A 9 10.47 -4.64 -13.74
C ASP A 9 9.19 -4.35 -12.93
N ARG A 10 8.15 -3.92 -13.66
CA ARG A 10 6.80 -3.65 -13.12
C ARG A 10 5.75 -4.48 -13.84
N THR A 11 6.09 -5.71 -14.20
CA THR A 11 5.14 -6.63 -14.84
C THR A 11 4.02 -6.99 -13.86
N ALA A 12 2.89 -7.44 -14.40
CA ALA A 12 1.75 -7.84 -13.56
C ALA A 12 2.11 -8.98 -12.59
N ALA A 13 2.97 -9.92 -13.03
CA ALA A 13 3.47 -11.00 -12.18
C ALA A 13 4.34 -10.48 -11.02
N THR A 14 5.32 -9.60 -11.30
CA THR A 14 6.18 -9.02 -10.27
C THR A 14 5.37 -8.23 -9.23
N VAL A 15 4.38 -7.47 -9.68
CA VAL A 15 3.52 -6.70 -8.79
C VAL A 15 2.60 -7.61 -7.96
N ARG A 16 2.03 -8.66 -8.58
CA ARG A 16 1.25 -9.69 -7.88
C ARG A 16 2.07 -10.34 -6.77
N ASP A 17 3.28 -10.81 -7.06
CA ASP A 17 4.12 -11.54 -6.10
C ASP A 17 4.52 -10.66 -4.90
N ALA A 18 4.86 -9.40 -5.16
CA ALA A 18 5.13 -8.43 -4.11
C ALA A 18 3.90 -8.15 -3.24
N MET A 19 2.73 -7.97 -3.87
CA MET A 19 1.46 -7.75 -3.16
C MET A 19 1.05 -8.97 -2.33
N THR A 20 1.19 -10.19 -2.87
CA THR A 20 0.91 -11.44 -2.16
C THR A 20 1.79 -11.54 -0.91
N THR A 21 3.08 -11.26 -1.04
CA THR A 21 4.01 -11.24 0.10
C THR A 21 3.60 -10.21 1.15
N ALA A 22 3.25 -8.98 0.73
CA ALA A 22 2.85 -7.92 1.65
C ALA A 22 1.55 -8.27 2.40
N ILE A 23 0.54 -8.77 1.70
CA ILE A 23 -0.77 -9.08 2.27
C ILE A 23 -0.73 -10.30 3.18
N THR A 24 0.00 -11.34 2.78
CA THR A 24 0.18 -12.53 3.62
C THR A 24 1.03 -12.28 4.87
N GLY A 25 1.74 -11.15 4.93
CA GLY A 25 2.41 -10.66 6.15
C GLY A 25 1.48 -9.98 7.16
N LEU A 26 0.27 -9.54 6.75
CA LEU A 26 -0.69 -8.90 7.66
C LEU A 26 -1.44 -9.93 8.50
N PRO A 27 -1.93 -9.60 9.70
CA PRO A 27 -2.90 -10.44 10.41
C PRO A 27 -4.12 -10.78 9.55
N GLU A 28 -4.58 -12.03 9.61
CA GLU A 28 -5.65 -12.56 8.75
C GLU A 28 -6.93 -11.70 8.75
N HIS A 29 -7.35 -11.24 9.93
CA HIS A 29 -8.56 -10.42 10.09
C HIS A 29 -8.50 -9.04 9.40
N LEU A 30 -7.31 -8.59 8.98
CA LEU A 30 -7.11 -7.38 8.19
C LEU A 30 -7.14 -7.62 6.67
N ARG A 31 -6.99 -8.87 6.21
CA ARG A 31 -6.90 -9.25 4.79
C ARG A 31 -8.29 -9.35 4.14
N ARG A 32 -9.14 -8.33 4.30
CA ARG A 32 -10.56 -8.43 3.92
C ARG A 32 -10.83 -8.21 2.44
N SER A 33 -10.19 -7.19 1.88
CA SER A 33 -10.33 -6.84 0.46
C SER A 33 -9.26 -5.81 0.09
N ILE A 34 -9.06 -5.64 -1.21
CA ILE A 34 -8.20 -4.61 -1.77
C ILE A 34 -8.98 -3.82 -2.81
N THR A 35 -8.74 -2.51 -2.84
CA THR A 35 -9.26 -1.63 -3.90
C THR A 35 -8.10 -1.11 -4.73
N TRP A 36 -8.14 -1.36 -6.04
CA TRP A 36 -7.08 -1.01 -7.01
C TRP A 36 -7.59 -0.06 -8.10
N ASP A 37 -6.64 0.58 -8.78
CA ASP A 37 -6.92 1.26 -10.04
C ASP A 37 -6.85 0.27 -11.22
N GLN A 38 -7.23 0.74 -12.41
CA GLN A 38 -7.25 -0.10 -13.63
C GLN A 38 -5.88 -0.13 -14.34
N GLY A 39 -4.78 -0.06 -13.60
CA GLY A 39 -3.43 -0.15 -14.14
C GLY A 39 -3.16 -1.51 -14.82
N ILE A 40 -2.32 -1.51 -15.84
CA ILE A 40 -1.97 -2.74 -16.59
C ILE A 40 -1.19 -3.74 -15.74
N GLU A 41 -0.41 -3.24 -14.78
CA GLU A 41 0.22 -4.03 -13.72
C GLU A 41 -0.78 -4.89 -12.90
N MET A 42 -2.09 -4.65 -13.02
CA MET A 42 -3.14 -5.36 -12.28
C MET A 42 -3.79 -6.50 -13.09
N ALA A 43 -3.23 -6.85 -14.25
CA ALA A 43 -3.78 -7.88 -15.13
C ALA A 43 -3.95 -9.26 -14.44
N GLU A 44 -3.15 -9.56 -13.42
CA GLU A 44 -3.17 -10.84 -12.70
C GLU A 44 -3.92 -10.80 -11.36
N HIS A 45 -4.82 -9.83 -11.15
CA HIS A 45 -5.65 -9.73 -9.93
C HIS A 45 -6.49 -11.00 -9.61
N VAL A 46 -6.88 -11.76 -10.64
CA VAL A 46 -7.59 -13.04 -10.45
C VAL A 46 -6.67 -14.06 -9.77
N GLN A 47 -5.43 -14.18 -10.24
CA GLN A 47 -4.45 -15.09 -9.64
C GLN A 47 -4.10 -14.64 -8.21
N PHE A 48 -3.92 -13.34 -8.00
CA PHE A 48 -3.76 -12.78 -6.65
C PHE A 48 -4.88 -13.21 -5.70
N THR A 49 -6.14 -13.09 -6.15
CA THR A 49 -7.31 -13.47 -5.33
C THR A 49 -7.29 -14.97 -4.99
N ILE A 50 -6.91 -15.83 -5.94
CA ILE A 50 -6.77 -17.27 -5.72
C ILE A 50 -5.68 -17.58 -4.69
N ASP A 51 -4.53 -16.90 -4.79
CA ASP A 51 -3.37 -17.17 -3.94
C ASP A 51 -3.57 -16.71 -2.49
N THR A 52 -4.36 -15.64 -2.27
CA THR A 52 -4.50 -15.01 -0.96
C THR A 52 -5.90 -15.10 -0.34
N ASP A 53 -6.90 -15.56 -1.08
CA ASP A 53 -8.32 -15.50 -0.71
C ASP A 53 -8.83 -14.07 -0.42
N VAL A 54 -8.16 -13.05 -1.01
CA VAL A 54 -8.50 -11.64 -0.80
C VAL A 54 -9.18 -11.08 -2.04
N PRO A 55 -10.45 -10.66 -1.96
CA PRO A 55 -11.16 -10.09 -3.10
C PRO A 55 -10.57 -8.74 -3.51
N VAL A 56 -10.40 -8.56 -4.83
CA VAL A 56 -9.97 -7.31 -5.45
C VAL A 56 -11.16 -6.59 -6.08
N TYR A 57 -11.29 -5.30 -5.78
CA TYR A 57 -12.27 -4.39 -6.37
C TYR A 57 -11.56 -3.27 -7.14
N PHE A 58 -12.15 -2.82 -8.23
CA PHE A 58 -11.59 -1.73 -9.05
C PHE A 58 -12.36 -0.45 -8.86
N CYS A 59 -11.65 0.67 -8.82
CA CYS A 59 -12.27 1.99 -8.96
C CYS A 59 -12.89 2.17 -10.35
N ASP A 60 -13.93 2.99 -10.40
CA ASP A 60 -14.58 3.39 -11.65
C ASP A 60 -13.61 4.21 -12.52
N PRO A 61 -13.64 4.05 -13.85
CA PRO A 61 -12.86 4.87 -14.76
C PRO A 61 -13.11 6.37 -14.51
N HIS A 62 -12.06 7.17 -14.56
CA HIS A 62 -12.13 8.63 -14.38
C HIS A 62 -12.71 9.10 -13.03
N SER A 63 -12.65 8.26 -11.99
CA SER A 63 -13.17 8.57 -10.64
C SER A 63 -12.07 8.72 -9.58
N PRO A 64 -11.17 9.72 -9.69
CA PRO A 64 -10.04 9.87 -8.76
C PRO A 64 -10.46 10.09 -7.30
N TRP A 65 -11.68 10.59 -7.05
CA TRP A 65 -12.22 10.78 -5.70
C TRP A 65 -12.40 9.47 -4.92
N GLN A 66 -12.56 8.33 -5.59
CA GLN A 66 -12.60 7.01 -4.94
C GLN A 66 -11.25 6.61 -4.32
N ARG A 67 -10.19 7.39 -4.59
CA ARG A 67 -8.83 7.14 -4.10
C ARG A 67 -8.22 8.34 -3.37
N GLY A 68 -9.05 9.18 -2.73
CA GLY A 68 -8.57 10.38 -2.04
C GLY A 68 -7.45 10.12 -1.02
N SER A 69 -7.48 8.98 -0.32
CA SER A 69 -6.42 8.55 0.60
C SER A 69 -5.08 8.26 -0.10
N ASN A 70 -5.13 7.64 -1.28
CA ASN A 70 -3.92 7.31 -2.06
C ASN A 70 -3.26 8.59 -2.58
N GLU A 71 -4.04 9.55 -3.09
CA GLU A 71 -3.49 10.82 -3.58
C GLU A 71 -2.84 11.64 -2.45
N ASN A 72 -3.47 11.69 -1.28
CA ASN A 72 -2.87 12.32 -0.11
C ASN A 72 -1.56 11.62 0.32
N THR A 73 -1.55 10.28 0.30
CA THR A 73 -0.36 9.49 0.65
C THR A 73 0.78 9.70 -0.36
N ASN A 74 0.45 9.71 -1.65
CA ASN A 74 1.41 10.00 -2.72
C ASN A 74 1.99 11.41 -2.58
N GLY A 75 1.18 12.41 -2.23
CA GLY A 75 1.64 13.76 -1.94
C GLY A 75 2.66 13.82 -0.80
N LEU A 76 2.46 13.03 0.25
CA LEU A 76 3.41 12.93 1.38
C LEU A 76 4.72 12.23 0.99
N LEU A 77 4.64 11.18 0.16
CA LEU A 77 5.82 10.47 -0.35
C LEU A 77 6.73 11.36 -1.19
N ARG A 78 6.19 12.42 -1.83
CA ARG A 78 7.00 13.40 -2.58
C ARG A 78 8.02 14.16 -1.73
N GLN A 79 7.93 14.11 -0.40
CA GLN A 79 8.95 14.65 0.50
C GLN A 79 10.26 13.84 0.47
N TYR A 80 10.17 12.54 0.11
CA TYR A 80 11.30 11.62 0.04
C TYR A 80 11.67 11.25 -1.39
N MET A 81 10.64 11.12 -2.26
CA MET A 81 10.77 10.75 -3.67
C MET A 81 10.14 11.84 -4.57
N PRO A 82 10.82 12.99 -4.75
CA PRO A 82 10.32 14.08 -5.58
C PRO A 82 9.95 13.63 -7.00
N LYS A 83 9.07 14.39 -7.66
CA LYS A 83 8.63 14.01 -9.01
C LYS A 83 9.81 14.06 -9.98
N GLY A 84 9.97 12.99 -10.77
CA GLY A 84 11.02 12.89 -11.79
C GLY A 84 12.37 12.41 -11.26
N THR A 85 12.47 12.01 -9.98
CA THR A 85 13.67 11.33 -9.49
C THR A 85 13.69 9.89 -9.99
N ASP A 86 14.89 9.38 -10.21
CA ASP A 86 15.10 7.95 -10.40
C ASP A 86 14.75 7.23 -9.10
N LEU A 87 13.76 6.33 -9.16
CA LEU A 87 13.33 5.57 -7.99
C LEU A 87 14.24 4.36 -7.72
N SER A 88 15.04 3.93 -8.70
CA SER A 88 15.93 2.75 -8.57
C SER A 88 17.08 2.97 -7.60
N VAL A 89 17.35 4.23 -7.24
CA VAL A 89 18.38 4.59 -6.25
C VAL A 89 17.96 4.25 -4.82
N HIS A 90 16.67 4.04 -4.57
CA HIS A 90 16.13 3.75 -3.24
C HIS A 90 16.13 2.26 -2.98
N THR A 91 16.81 1.87 -1.92
CA THR A 91 16.88 0.48 -1.46
C THR A 91 15.59 0.07 -0.74
N PRO A 92 15.35 -1.24 -0.53
CA PRO A 92 14.28 -1.69 0.36
C PRO A 92 14.35 -1.08 1.77
N ALA A 93 15.56 -0.80 2.29
CA ALA A 93 15.75 -0.14 3.58
C ALA A 93 15.24 1.30 3.56
N ASP A 94 15.57 2.07 2.51
CA ASP A 94 15.07 3.46 2.36
C ASP A 94 13.53 3.49 2.32
N LEU A 95 12.91 2.55 1.60
CA LEU A 95 11.45 2.46 1.53
C LEU A 95 10.83 2.13 2.89
N ASN A 96 11.47 1.27 3.68
CA ASN A 96 11.03 0.98 5.05
C ASN A 96 11.12 2.23 5.93
N ASP A 97 12.23 2.98 5.87
CA ASP A 97 12.42 4.21 6.64
C ASP A 97 11.37 5.28 6.26
N PHE A 98 11.07 5.42 4.96
CA PHE A 98 10.02 6.35 4.50
C PHE A 98 8.64 5.92 5.00
N ALA A 99 8.31 4.63 4.90
CA ALA A 99 7.05 4.10 5.38
C ALA A 99 6.92 4.25 6.90
N GLU A 100 7.96 3.93 7.66
CA GLU A 100 8.00 4.09 9.12
C GLU A 100 7.82 5.56 9.50
N SER A 101 8.56 6.47 8.87
CA SER A 101 8.43 7.90 9.13
C SER A 101 7.00 8.42 8.87
N LEU A 102 6.32 7.92 7.84
CA LEU A 102 4.94 8.31 7.55
C LEU A 102 3.89 7.60 8.42
N ASN A 103 4.17 6.37 8.86
CA ASN A 103 3.31 5.58 9.75
C ASN A 103 3.40 6.04 11.21
N THR A 104 4.51 6.65 11.61
CA THR A 104 4.73 7.22 12.95
C THR A 104 4.42 8.72 13.02
N ARG A 105 4.06 9.34 11.88
CA ARG A 105 3.68 10.75 11.83
C ARG A 105 2.23 10.97 12.29
N PRO A 106 1.97 11.86 13.27
CA PRO A 106 0.62 12.27 13.66
C PRO A 106 -0.23 12.75 12.48
N ARG A 107 -1.52 12.37 12.44
CA ARG A 107 -2.48 12.83 11.43
C ARG A 107 -3.66 13.51 12.10
N GLN A 108 -4.00 14.72 11.65
CA GLN A 108 -5.20 15.42 12.14
C GLN A 108 -6.47 14.58 11.94
N THR A 109 -6.58 13.88 10.81
CA THR A 109 -7.71 12.98 10.49
C THR A 109 -7.85 11.79 11.45
N LEU A 110 -6.80 11.47 12.21
CA LEU A 110 -6.79 10.41 13.22
C LEU A 110 -6.83 10.98 14.65
N GLY A 111 -7.26 12.23 14.83
CA GLY A 111 -7.24 12.91 16.13
C GLY A 111 -5.82 13.12 16.65
N TRP A 112 -4.87 13.41 15.75
CA TRP A 112 -3.44 13.56 16.04
C TRP A 112 -2.74 12.27 16.53
N LYS A 113 -3.38 11.12 16.45
CA LYS A 113 -2.72 9.82 16.59
C LYS A 113 -1.92 9.48 15.33
N THR A 114 -0.97 8.56 15.46
CA THR A 114 -0.19 8.03 14.33
C THR A 114 -0.94 6.87 13.66
N PRO A 115 -0.78 6.65 12.35
CA PRO A 115 -1.31 5.47 11.68
C PRO A 115 -0.91 4.15 12.37
N ALA A 116 0.34 4.03 12.81
CA ALA A 116 0.84 2.85 13.53
C ALA A 116 0.09 2.62 14.85
N ALA A 117 -0.15 3.67 15.65
CA ALA A 117 -0.86 3.57 16.91
C ALA A 117 -2.34 3.19 16.72
N GLN A 118 -2.98 3.71 15.66
CA GLN A 118 -4.35 3.34 15.30
C GLN A 118 -4.44 1.88 14.82
N LEU A 119 -3.49 1.46 13.98
CA LEU A 119 -3.41 0.07 13.54
C LEU A 119 -3.22 -0.88 14.73
N ALA A 120 -2.32 -0.55 15.66
CA ALA A 120 -2.07 -1.33 16.87
C ALA A 120 -3.35 -1.51 17.72
N GLN A 121 -4.22 -0.49 17.79
CA GLN A 121 -5.52 -0.58 18.46
C GLN A 121 -6.50 -1.52 17.74
N LEU A 122 -6.47 -1.56 16.40
CA LEU A 122 -7.34 -2.42 15.60
C LEU A 122 -6.95 -3.89 15.65
N VAL A 123 -5.66 -4.19 15.79
CA VAL A 123 -5.13 -5.57 15.87
C VAL A 123 -5.02 -6.08 17.30
N ALA A 124 -5.22 -5.21 18.30
CA ALA A 124 -5.25 -5.63 19.69
C ALA A 124 -6.43 -6.59 19.90
N PRO A 125 -6.25 -7.70 20.64
CA PRO A 125 -7.37 -8.56 20.99
C PRO A 125 -8.38 -7.72 21.77
N THR A 126 -9.55 -7.48 21.18
CA THR A 126 -10.74 -7.15 21.98
C THR A 126 -11.04 -8.38 22.82
N GLY A 127 -10.75 -8.29 24.12
CA GLY A 127 -11.16 -9.28 25.11
C GLY A 127 -12.67 -9.40 25.24
#